data_AF-A0A645CEA7-F1
#
_entry.id   AF-A0A645CEA7-F1
#
_cell.length_a   1.000
_cell.length_b   1.000
_cell.length_c   1.000
_cell.angle_alpha   90.00
_cell.angle_beta   90.00
_cell.angle_gamma   90.00
#
_symmetry.space_group_name_H-M   'P 1'
#
loop_
_entity.id
_entity.type
_entity.pdbx_description
1 polymer ?
#
loop_
_entity_poly.entity_id
_entity_poly.type
_entity_poly.pdbx_seq_one_letter_code
_entity_poly.pdbx_strand_id
1 'polypeptide(L)'
;MSGRKTHTTAGVLVSIILFSDLVSKGLVLSPIILPVALSSSIIGSVLPDIIEPPRNRRHRKFFHSFLCLALMLLFLQNTYTGLITGGLVDEVTFGIFFTGIGYASHLLLDALTPARLPIVGL
;
A
#
# COMPACT_ATOMS: atom_id res chain seq x y z
N MET A 1 2.17 15.42 -10.21
CA MET A 1 2.13 14.54 -9.03
C MET A 1 0.75 14.64 -8.45
N SER A 2 0.20 13.51 -8.05
CA SER A 2 -1.00 13.51 -7.22
C SER A 2 -0.64 14.14 -5.86
N GLY A 3 -1.60 14.81 -5.22
CA GLY A 3 -1.33 15.47 -3.93
C GLY A 3 -1.28 14.44 -2.80
N ARG A 4 -0.56 14.74 -1.71
CA ARG A 4 -0.52 13.87 -0.51
C ARG A 4 -1.90 13.43 -0.03
N LYS A 5 -2.88 14.35 -0.05
CA LYS A 5 -4.28 14.06 0.29
C LYS A 5 -4.88 12.99 -0.63
N THR A 6 -4.67 13.11 -1.93
CA THR A 6 -5.16 12.14 -2.92
C THR A 6 -4.55 10.76 -2.71
N HIS A 7 -3.26 10.67 -2.39
CA HIS A 7 -2.61 9.40 -2.08
C HIS A 7 -3.19 8.76 -0.81
N THR A 8 -3.35 9.54 0.26
CA THR A 8 -3.98 9.05 1.51
C THR A 8 -5.43 8.60 1.29
N THR A 9 -6.21 9.36 0.50
CA THR A 9 -7.61 9.00 0.20
C THR A 9 -7.69 7.71 -0.59
N ALA A 10 -6.85 7.54 -1.63
CA ALA A 10 -6.82 6.32 -2.41
C ALA A 10 -6.40 5.11 -1.58
N GLY A 11 -5.36 5.25 -0.75
CA GLY A 11 -4.91 4.20 0.15
C GLY A 11 -6.02 3.72 1.08
N VAL A 12 -6.72 4.66 1.73
CA VAL A 12 -7.84 4.34 2.63
C VAL A 12 -9.00 3.65 1.88
N LEU A 13 -9.39 4.14 0.70
CA LEU A 13 -10.48 3.53 -0.07
C LEU A 13 -10.15 2.10 -0.51
N VAL A 14 -8.94 1.87 -1.03
CA VAL A 14 -8.49 0.51 -1.42
C VAL A 14 -8.44 -0.40 -0.20
N SER A 15 -7.97 0.11 0.95
CA SER A 15 -7.93 -0.64 2.20
C SER A 15 -9.32 -1.02 2.70
N ILE A 16 -10.33 -0.14 2.61
CA ILE A 16 -11.71 -0.49 2.99
C ILE A 16 -12.24 -1.62 2.11
N ILE A 17 -12.06 -1.53 0.79
CA ILE A 17 -12.50 -2.56 -0.17
C ILE A 17 -11.85 -3.91 0.15
N LEU A 18 -10.53 -3.90 0.35
CA LEU A 18 -9.77 -5.12 0.61
C LEU A 18 -10.09 -5.73 1.98
N PHE A 19 -10.33 -4.89 2.99
CA PHE A 19 -10.79 -5.35 4.29
C PHE A 19 -12.14 -6.05 4.19
N SER A 20 -13.10 -5.46 3.48
CA SER A 20 -14.41 -6.07 3.22
C SER A 20 -14.28 -7.40 2.46
N ASP A 21 -13.39 -7.48 1.47
CA ASP A 21 -13.12 -8.71 0.73
C ASP A 21 -12.53 -9.82 1.63
N LEU A 22 -11.53 -9.51 2.46
CA LEU A 22 -10.96 -10.47 3.42
C LEU A 22 -12.00 -11.01 4.40
N VAL A 23 -12.85 -10.14 4.94
CA VAL A 23 -13.97 -10.55 5.81
C VAL A 23 -14.96 -11.43 5.05
N SER A 24 -15.29 -11.09 3.79
CA SER A 24 -16.19 -11.89 2.95
C SER A 24 -15.66 -13.31 2.67
N LYS A 25 -14.32 -13.48 2.71
CA LYS A 25 -13.64 -14.78 2.56
C LYS A 25 -13.52 -15.58 3.86
N GLY A 26 -14.19 -15.13 4.93
CA GLY A 26 -14.28 -15.85 6.20
C GLY A 26 -13.16 -15.52 7.18
N LEU A 27 -12.38 -14.46 6.94
CA LEU A 27 -11.37 -14.02 7.89
C LEU A 27 -12.04 -13.42 9.14
N VAL A 28 -11.83 -14.05 10.29
CA VAL A 28 -12.37 -13.58 11.57
C VAL A 28 -11.44 -12.53 12.16
N LEU A 29 -11.92 -11.28 12.23
CA LEU A 29 -11.11 -10.14 12.67
C LEU A 29 -11.60 -9.57 13.99
N SER A 30 -10.66 -9.26 14.89
CA SER A 30 -10.94 -8.45 16.08
C SER A 30 -11.35 -7.03 15.67
N PRO A 31 -12.25 -6.35 16.41
CA PRO A 31 -12.61 -4.95 16.18
C PRO A 31 -11.40 -3.99 16.16
N ILE A 32 -10.30 -4.34 16.84
CA ILE A 32 -9.05 -3.55 16.88
C ILE A 32 -8.30 -3.59 15.53
N ILE A 33 -8.53 -4.62 14.72
CA ILE A 33 -7.79 -4.79 13.46
C ILE A 33 -8.17 -3.73 12.43
N LEU A 34 -9.42 -3.24 12.43
CA LEU A 34 -9.85 -2.20 11.49
C LEU A 34 -9.08 -0.87 11.68
N PRO A 35 -9.00 -0.26 12.88
CA PRO A 35 -8.22 0.95 13.07
C PRO A 35 -6.72 0.73 12.81
N VAL A 36 -6.17 -0.46 13.14
CA VAL A 36 -4.78 -0.82 12.79
C VAL A 36 -4.58 -0.82 11.28
N ALA A 37 -5.50 -1.42 10.52
CA ALA A 37 -5.45 -1.48 9.07
C ALA A 37 -5.52 -0.08 8.43
N LEU A 38 -6.47 0.75 8.86
CA LEU A 38 -6.65 2.10 8.32
C LEU A 38 -5.46 3.01 8.64
N SER A 39 -4.97 3.02 9.88
CA SER A 39 -3.81 3.82 10.28
C SER A 39 -2.54 3.37 9.56
N SER A 40 -2.33 2.06 9.42
CA SER A 40 -1.21 1.49 8.66
C SER A 40 -1.25 1.89 7.18
N SER A 41 -2.43 1.86 6.55
CA SER A 41 -2.58 2.30 5.16
C SER A 41 -2.26 3.78 4.97
N ILE A 42 -2.70 4.64 5.90
CA ILE A 42 -2.35 6.07 5.87
C ILE A 42 -0.83 6.23 5.93
N ILE A 43 -0.16 5.56 6.86
CA ILE A 43 1.31 5.59 6.98
C ILE A 43 1.95 5.11 5.66
N GLY A 44 1.53 3.97 5.14
CA GLY A 44 2.02 3.40 3.89
C GLY A 44 1.83 4.31 2.69
N SER A 45 0.72 5.05 2.63
CA SER A 45 0.38 5.94 1.51
C SER A 45 1.24 7.21 1.45
N VAL A 46 1.92 7.58 2.54
CA VAL A 46 2.86 8.71 2.58
C VAL A 46 4.31 8.28 2.65
N LEU A 47 4.56 7.00 2.94
CA LEU A 47 5.89 6.45 3.14
C LEU A 47 6.83 6.63 1.93
N PRO A 48 6.39 6.45 0.66
CA PRO A 48 7.26 6.70 -0.49
C PRO A 48 7.83 8.13 -0.48
N ASP A 49 6.98 9.13 -0.26
CA ASP A 49 7.37 10.55 -0.20
C ASP A 49 8.25 10.88 1.02
N ILE A 50 8.14 10.11 2.12
CA ILE A 50 9.02 10.28 3.28
C ILE A 50 10.43 9.75 2.96
N ILE A 51 10.52 8.59 2.30
CA ILE A 51 11.79 7.94 1.96
C ILE A 51 12.48 8.67 0.79
N GLU A 52 11.71 9.10 -0.22
CA GLU A 52 12.18 9.85 -1.39
C GLU A 52 11.42 11.17 -1.56
N PRO A 53 11.80 12.23 -0.81
CA PRO A 53 11.07 13.49 -0.82
C PRO A 53 11.03 14.18 -2.19
N PRO A 54 9.89 14.81 -2.56
CA PRO A 54 9.71 15.46 -3.85
C PRO A 54 10.43 16.83 -3.93
N ARG A 55 11.76 16.78 -4.07
CA ARG A 55 12.63 17.99 -4.12
C ARG A 55 12.73 18.62 -5.50
N ASN A 56 12.55 17.84 -6.56
CA ASN A 56 12.62 18.30 -7.96
C ASN A 56 11.87 17.32 -8.88
N ARG A 57 11.75 17.62 -10.19
CA ARG A 57 11.04 16.73 -11.14
C ARG A 57 11.68 15.33 -11.29
N ARG A 58 12.93 15.13 -10.87
CA ARG A 58 13.68 13.86 -10.96
C ARG A 58 13.90 13.20 -9.59
N HIS A 59 13.05 13.51 -8.61
CA HIS A 59 13.19 12.94 -7.25
C HIS A 59 12.83 11.45 -7.19
N ARG A 60 12.03 10.96 -8.16
CA ARG A 60 11.58 9.56 -8.23
C ARG A 60 12.77 8.65 -8.54
N LYS A 61 13.22 7.90 -7.55
CA LYS A 61 14.29 6.91 -7.69
C LYS A 61 13.69 5.53 -7.42
N PHE A 62 14.40 4.67 -6.70
CA PHE A 62 14.04 3.27 -6.51
C PHE A 62 12.69 3.10 -5.81
N PHE A 63 12.41 3.87 -4.76
CA PHE A 63 11.17 3.79 -3.98
C PHE A 63 9.96 4.37 -4.72
N HIS A 64 10.18 5.06 -5.84
CA HIS A 64 9.15 5.44 -6.81
C HIS A 64 9.39 4.78 -8.17
N SER A 65 9.67 3.47 -8.20
CA SER A 65 9.91 2.73 -9.45
C SER A 65 8.87 1.64 -9.73
N PHE A 66 8.75 1.22 -10.99
CA PHE A 66 7.96 0.04 -11.36
C PHE A 66 8.49 -1.24 -10.72
N LEU A 67 9.81 -1.36 -10.53
CA LEU A 67 10.40 -2.49 -9.81
C LEU A 67 9.92 -2.53 -8.35
N CYS A 68 9.93 -1.40 -7.64
CA CYS A 68 9.42 -1.33 -6.28
C CYS A 68 7.91 -1.64 -6.22
N LEU A 69 7.12 -1.13 -7.18
CA LEU A 69 5.70 -1.48 -7.31
C LEU A 69 5.51 -2.99 -7.50
N ALA A 70 6.28 -3.63 -8.39
CA ALA A 70 6.17 -5.06 -8.65
C ALA A 70 6.53 -5.91 -7.42
N LEU A 71 7.60 -5.54 -6.70
CA LEU A 71 7.99 -6.20 -5.45
C LEU A 71 6.92 -6.03 -4.37
N MET A 72 6.31 -4.84 -4.28
CA MET A 72 5.22 -4.57 -3.35
C MET A 72 3.99 -5.43 -3.68
N LEU A 73 3.61 -5.50 -4.96
CA LEU A 73 2.48 -6.33 -5.40
C LEU A 73 2.73 -7.83 -5.16
N LEU A 74 3.97 -8.31 -5.35
CA LEU A 74 4.35 -9.68 -5.04
C LEU A 74 4.24 -9.99 -3.54
N PHE A 75 4.76 -9.09 -2.70
CA PHE A 75 4.59 -9.17 -1.25
C PHE A 75 3.10 -9.25 -0.87
N LEU A 76 2.30 -8.31 -1.39
CA LEU A 76 0.86 -8.24 -1.12
C LEU A 76 0.13 -9.51 -1.57
N GLN A 77 0.42 -10.03 -2.76
CA GLN A 77 -0.19 -11.26 -3.26
C GLN A 77 0.10 -12.45 -2.34
N ASN A 78 1.37 -12.63 -1.96
CA ASN A 78 1.78 -13.74 -1.10
C ASN A 78 1.14 -13.64 0.29
N THR A 79 1.14 -12.45 0.90
CA THR A 79 0.50 -12.24 2.20
C THR A 79 -1.01 -12.44 2.10
N TYR A 80 -1.66 -11.88 1.08
CA TYR A 80 -3.10 -12.04 0.88
C TYR A 80 -3.51 -13.51 0.76
N THR A 81 -2.80 -14.30 -0.04
CA THR A 81 -3.03 -15.75 -0.14
C THR A 81 -2.86 -16.42 1.22
N GLY A 82 -1.80 -16.09 1.96
CA GLY A 82 -1.58 -16.60 3.32
C GLY A 82 -2.73 -16.28 4.28
N LEU A 83 -3.24 -15.05 4.26
CA LEU A 83 -4.36 -14.61 5.12
C LEU A 83 -5.62 -15.44 4.88
N ILE A 84 -5.99 -15.64 3.60
CA ILE A 84 -7.22 -16.36 3.27
C ILE A 84 -7.11 -17.89 3.45
N THR A 85 -5.89 -18.45 3.50
CA THR A 85 -5.69 -19.89 3.74
C THR A 85 -5.36 -20.24 5.19
N GLY A 86 -4.81 -19.30 5.97
CA GLY A 86 -4.25 -19.56 7.30
C GLY A 86 -5.16 -19.24 8.50
N GLY A 87 -6.26 -18.51 8.29
CA GLY A 87 -7.36 -18.33 9.26
C GLY A 87 -7.11 -17.41 10.46
N LEU A 88 -5.91 -17.39 11.06
CA LEU A 88 -5.54 -16.48 12.15
C LEU A 88 -4.44 -15.52 11.72
N VAL A 89 -4.57 -14.27 12.12
CA VAL A 89 -3.63 -13.20 11.75
C VAL A 89 -3.29 -12.40 12.99
N ASP A 90 -2.00 -12.22 13.25
CA ASP A 90 -1.53 -11.29 14.25
C ASP A 90 -1.60 -9.84 13.74
N GLU A 91 -1.76 -8.90 14.66
CA GLU A 91 -1.94 -7.47 14.34
C GLU A 91 -0.75 -6.88 13.56
N VAL A 92 0.46 -7.40 13.76
CA VAL A 92 1.68 -6.90 13.10
C VAL A 92 1.66 -7.30 11.63
N THR A 93 1.39 -8.56 11.32
CA THR A 93 1.24 -9.04 9.93
C THR A 93 0.16 -8.24 9.19
N PHE A 94 -0.98 -8.01 9.83
CA PHE A 94 -2.08 -7.24 9.23
C PHE A 94 -1.69 -5.77 9.03
N GLY A 95 -1.02 -5.13 10.00
CA GLY A 95 -0.53 -3.76 9.88
C GLY A 95 0.49 -3.59 8.76
N ILE A 96 1.46 -4.50 8.64
CA ILE A 96 2.46 -4.47 7.55
C ILE A 96 1.77 -4.65 6.20
N PHE A 97 0.82 -5.59 6.09
CA PHE A 97 0.06 -5.80 4.87
C PHE A 97 -0.66 -4.52 4.41
N PHE A 98 -1.38 -3.86 5.31
CA PHE A 98 -2.10 -2.62 4.98
C PHE A 98 -1.17 -1.43 4.74
N THR A 99 0.00 -1.38 5.37
CA THR A 99 1.07 -0.43 5.00
C THR A 99 1.49 -0.64 3.54
N GLY A 100 1.68 -1.89 3.13
CA GLY A 100 1.98 -2.24 1.74
C GLY A 100 0.87 -1.83 0.76
N ILE A 101 -0.40 -1.96 1.14
CA ILE A 101 -1.53 -1.50 0.33
C ILE A 101 -1.50 0.02 0.13
N GLY A 102 -1.28 0.78 1.21
CA GLY A 102 -1.12 2.23 1.13
C GLY A 102 0.03 2.60 0.18
N TYR A 103 1.18 1.94 0.32
CA TYR A 103 2.35 2.16 -0.51
C TYR A 103 2.07 1.86 -1.99
N ALA A 104 1.50 0.69 -2.30
CA ALA A 104 1.19 0.28 -3.66
C ALA A 104 0.17 1.23 -4.31
N SER A 105 -0.82 1.72 -3.55
CA SER A 105 -1.78 2.70 -4.06
C SER A 105 -1.10 4.02 -4.46
N HIS A 106 -0.11 4.48 -3.67
CA HIS A 106 0.67 5.67 -3.99
C HIS A 106 1.43 5.49 -5.31
N LEU A 107 2.15 4.39 -5.45
CA LEU A 107 2.90 4.07 -6.66
C LEU A 107 1.98 3.90 -7.89
N LEU A 108 0.84 3.24 -7.75
CA LEU A 108 -0.12 3.09 -8.84
C LEU A 108 -0.63 4.45 -9.31
N LEU A 109 -1.00 5.35 -8.38
CA LEU A 109 -1.40 6.71 -8.75
C LEU A 109 -0.27 7.45 -9.47
N ASP A 110 0.96 7.33 -9.00
CA ASP A 110 2.10 7.97 -9.63
C ASP A 110 2.45 7.38 -11.00
N ALA A 111 2.24 6.08 -11.21
CA ALA A 111 2.39 5.41 -12.50
C ALA A 111 1.38 5.93 -13.54
N LEU A 112 0.19 6.32 -13.09
CA LEU A 112 -0.86 6.89 -13.95
C LEU A 112 -0.64 8.38 -14.27
N THR A 113 0.29 9.06 -13.60
CA THR A 113 0.64 10.44 -13.95
C THR A 113 1.39 10.51 -15.29
N PRO A 114 1.33 11.63 -16.03
CA PRO A 114 2.11 11.80 -17.26
C PRO A 114 3.62 11.62 -17.09
N ALA A 115 4.15 11.93 -15.89
CA ALA A 115 5.56 11.74 -15.55
C ALA A 115 5.95 10.26 -15.37
N ARG A 116 4.99 9.38 -15.07
CA ARG A 116 5.14 7.93 -14.84
C ARG A 116 6.19 7.56 -13.79
N LEU A 117 6.34 6.26 -13.50
CA LEU A 117 7.43 5.75 -12.68
C LEU A 117 8.63 5.39 -13.58
N PRO A 118 9.88 5.63 -13.16
CA PRO A 118 11.05 4.96 -13.75
C PRO A 118 10.95 3.44 -13.59
N ILE A 119 11.63 2.68 -14.47
CA ILE A 119 11.63 1.21 -14.40
C ILE A 119 12.30 0.74 -13.09
N VAL A 120 13.53 1.21 -12.84
CA VAL A 120 14.33 0.84 -11.65
C VAL A 120 14.62 2.05 -10.75
N GLY A 121 14.69 3.26 -11.31
CA GLY A 121 14.91 4.49 -10.54
C GLY A 121 16.34 4.61 -9.98
N LEU A 122 17.32 4.69 -10.88
CA LEU A 122 18.74 4.91 -10.56
C LEU A 122 19.02 6.37 -10.16
#